data_AF-A0A166C7E3-F1
#
_entry.id   AF-A0A166C7E3-F1
#
_cell.length_a   1.000
_cell.length_b   1.000
_cell.length_c   1.000
_cell.angle_alpha   90.00
_cell.angle_beta   90.00
_cell.angle_gamma   90.00
#
_symmetry.space_group_name_H-M   'P 1'
#
loop_
_entity.id
_entity.type
_entity.pdbx_description
1 polymer ?
#
loop_
_entity_poly.entity_id
_entity_poly.type
_entity_poly.pdbx_seq_one_letter_code
_entity_poly.pdbx_strand_id
1 'polypeptide(L)'
;MTLYYEAIDNAKTHQAIATALEGRRHAAANAIANATSEEEIDEKISQLLGGAITPKSSEAGAQASRDLNELISENLAKYGRLQNVPSSFSVFAHGICPGGNCNQGGERKGRVFTPVHRDKACSRCRFRLTGPAFLAGLTMNANILISEISASAEKERNLNKEILEHEDADMPTTILETRVNQEISFRDELWADWAAEVTTIQECITKTKESCEGSSTLPIEHVSIGFSLTEKHHLSMLHTICQNSKIILGSSMDVPTGLKERRDSMLFDIVANNNAETYLVRLDKKEREKAFDALGDMINELENKTPEGADFIDRLLKGDEKLPPSLLPSLTQRQADLEVFND
;
A
#
# COMPACT_ATOMS: atom_id res chain seq x y z
N MET A 1 -13.44 0.01 -7.65
CA MET A 1 -12.87 1.34 -7.97
C MET A 1 -11.40 1.33 -7.60
N THR A 2 -10.51 1.58 -8.54
CA THR A 2 -9.06 1.58 -8.33
C THR A 2 -8.48 2.87 -8.85
N LEU A 3 -7.71 3.53 -8.00
CA LEU A 3 -6.96 4.73 -8.29
C LEU A 3 -5.63 4.35 -8.92
N TYR A 4 -5.37 4.91 -10.10
CA TYR A 4 -4.09 4.80 -10.77
C TYR A 4 -3.37 6.14 -10.69
N TYR A 5 -2.08 6.05 -10.36
CA TYR A 5 -1.14 7.14 -10.50
C TYR A 5 -0.35 6.90 -11.78
N GLU A 6 -0.58 7.71 -12.80
CA GLU A 6 0.19 7.68 -14.04
C GLU A 6 1.35 8.68 -13.93
N ALA A 7 2.45 8.23 -13.35
CA ALA A 7 3.77 8.67 -13.79
C ALA A 7 4.38 7.53 -14.62
N ILE A 8 5.09 7.87 -15.70
CA ILE A 8 5.71 6.93 -16.64
C ILE A 8 6.40 5.78 -15.91
N ASP A 9 6.14 4.56 -16.38
CA ASP A 9 6.79 3.28 -16.08
C ASP A 9 7.39 3.24 -14.66
N ASN A 10 6.56 2.89 -13.68
CA ASN A 10 6.92 2.82 -12.25
C ASN A 10 8.27 2.11 -12.01
N ALA A 11 8.61 1.10 -12.81
CA ALA A 11 9.89 0.42 -12.71
C ALA A 11 11.07 1.36 -13.02
N LYS A 12 10.98 2.18 -14.07
CA LYS A 12 12.05 3.10 -14.49
C LYS A 12 12.20 4.29 -13.56
N THR A 13 11.10 4.88 -13.10
CA THR A 13 11.14 6.00 -12.14
C THR A 13 11.68 5.55 -10.80
N HIS A 14 11.25 4.39 -10.29
CA HIS A 14 11.81 3.83 -9.06
C HIS A 14 13.27 3.38 -9.23
N GLN A 15 13.65 2.81 -10.38
CA GLN A 15 15.04 2.48 -10.67
C GLN A 15 15.91 3.73 -10.78
N ALA A 16 15.41 4.81 -11.40
CA ALA A 16 16.10 6.10 -11.47
C ALA A 16 16.26 6.73 -10.08
N ILE A 17 15.22 6.69 -9.24
CA ILE A 17 15.29 7.17 -7.85
C ILE A 17 16.26 6.32 -7.03
N ALA A 18 16.22 5.00 -7.15
CA ALA A 18 17.14 4.09 -6.47
C ALA A 18 18.58 4.34 -6.92
N THR A 19 18.82 4.46 -8.22
CA THR A 19 20.15 4.77 -8.78
C THR A 19 20.64 6.15 -8.36
N ALA A 20 19.75 7.15 -8.28
CA ALA A 20 20.08 8.49 -7.81
C ALA A 20 20.38 8.52 -6.31
N LEU A 21 19.63 7.78 -5.49
CA LEU A 21 19.86 7.65 -4.04
C LEU A 21 21.14 6.85 -3.75
N GLU A 22 21.40 5.79 -4.51
CA GLU A 22 22.60 4.98 -4.39
C GLU A 22 23.83 5.76 -4.90
N GLY A 23 23.69 6.51 -5.99
CA GLY A 23 24.69 7.46 -6.47
C GLY A 23 24.99 8.56 -5.44
N ARG A 24 23.97 9.11 -4.77
CA ARG A 24 24.15 10.03 -3.65
C ARG A 24 24.82 9.36 -2.46
N ARG A 25 24.49 8.10 -2.15
CA ARG A 25 25.12 7.32 -1.07
C ARG A 25 26.60 7.04 -1.36
N HIS A 26 26.95 6.73 -2.61
CA HIS A 26 28.33 6.54 -3.04
C HIS A 26 29.11 7.85 -3.07
N ALA A 27 28.51 8.93 -3.57
CA ALA A 27 29.11 10.27 -3.52
C ALA A 27 29.31 10.75 -2.06
N ALA A 28 28.35 10.45 -1.17
CA ALA A 28 28.44 10.71 0.26
C ALA A 28 29.56 9.91 0.92
N ALA A 29 29.60 8.60 0.68
CA ALA A 29 30.63 7.72 1.21
C ALA A 29 32.03 8.14 0.73
N ASN A 30 32.17 8.54 -0.54
CA ASN A 30 33.43 9.04 -1.09
C ASN A 30 33.78 10.43 -0.55
N ALA A 31 32.81 11.30 -0.32
CA ALA A 31 33.04 12.63 0.28
C ALA A 31 33.46 12.52 1.75
N ILE A 32 32.88 11.59 2.51
CA ILE A 32 33.26 11.30 3.90
C ILE A 32 34.62 10.60 3.96
N ALA A 33 34.90 9.65 3.06
CA ALA A 33 36.17 8.94 3.01
C ALA A 33 37.36 9.82 2.60
N ASN A 34 37.10 10.89 1.83
CA ASN A 34 38.13 11.84 1.39
C ASN A 34 38.20 13.11 2.24
N ALA A 35 37.35 13.26 3.25
CA ALA A 35 37.39 14.39 4.18
C ALA A 35 38.63 14.28 5.08
N THR A 36 39.35 15.39 5.23
CA THR A 36 40.65 15.38 5.91
C THR A 36 40.59 15.82 7.38
N SER A 37 39.44 16.33 7.82
CA SER A 37 39.16 16.75 9.19
C SER A 37 37.74 16.38 9.63
N GLU A 38 37.53 16.25 10.95
CA GLU A 38 36.19 15.97 11.53
C GLU A 38 35.18 17.10 11.23
N GLU A 39 35.62 18.35 11.12
CA GLU A 39 34.76 19.49 10.80
C GLU A 39 34.24 19.45 9.34
N GLU A 40 35.06 18.97 8.39
CA GLU A 40 34.62 18.73 7.00
C GLU A 40 33.57 17.61 6.91
N ILE A 41 33.70 16.57 7.75
CA ILE A 41 32.77 15.44 7.78
C ILE A 41 31.38 15.92 8.22
N ASP A 42 31.31 16.74 9.27
CA ASP A 42 30.04 17.25 9.82
C ASP A 42 29.34 18.25 8.88
N GLU A 43 30.10 19.09 8.17
CA GLU A 43 29.56 19.99 7.16
C GLU A 43 28.97 19.22 5.97
N LYS A 44 29.67 18.17 5.52
CA LYS A 44 29.22 17.33 4.39
C LYS A 44 28.02 16.46 4.76
N ILE A 45 27.96 15.93 5.98
CA ILE A 45 26.78 15.21 6.52
C ILE A 45 25.56 16.15 6.61
N SER A 46 25.77 17.40 7.04
CA SER A 46 24.69 18.40 7.11
C SER A 46 24.15 18.82 5.74
N GLN A 47 25.02 18.94 4.73
CA GLN A 47 24.62 19.16 3.33
C GLN A 47 23.86 17.96 2.74
N LEU A 48 24.24 16.74 3.11
CA LEU A 48 23.61 15.49 2.66
C LEU A 48 22.20 15.27 3.22
N LEU A 49 21.95 15.70 4.46
CA LEU A 49 20.65 15.59 5.13
C LEU A 49 19.71 16.78 4.87
N GLY A 50 20.08 17.70 3.96
CA GLY A 50 19.22 18.77 3.49
C GLY A 50 18.74 19.74 4.59
N GLY A 51 19.56 19.99 5.61
CA GLY A 51 19.23 20.96 6.67
C GLY A 51 18.05 20.56 7.59
N ALA A 52 17.50 19.35 7.46
CA ALA A 52 16.37 18.89 8.29
C ALA A 52 16.77 18.46 9.71
N ILE A 53 18.07 18.38 10.01
CA ILE A 53 18.58 18.11 11.34
C ILE A 53 19.76 19.05 11.59
N THR A 54 19.48 20.24 12.13
CA THR A 54 20.53 21.04 12.77
C THR A 54 20.47 20.75 14.28
N PRO A 55 21.43 20.03 14.87
CA PRO A 55 21.72 20.23 16.26
C PRO A 55 22.55 21.52 16.34
N LYS A 56 21.95 22.60 16.84
CA LYS A 56 22.78 23.73 17.29
C LYS A 56 23.70 23.22 18.40
N SER A 57 25.00 23.22 18.10
CA SER A 57 26.21 23.18 18.92
C SER A 57 26.07 23.47 20.42
N SER A 58 25.27 22.67 21.14
CA SER A 58 25.22 22.66 22.60
C SER A 58 25.41 21.23 23.07
N GLU A 59 26.18 21.06 24.15
CA GLU A 59 26.41 19.76 24.79
C GLU A 59 25.08 19.04 25.13
N ALA A 60 24.01 19.79 25.36
CA ALA A 60 22.65 19.28 25.55
C ALA A 60 22.06 18.59 24.29
N GLY A 61 22.37 19.07 23.09
CA GLY A 61 21.91 18.46 21.83
C GLY A 61 22.68 17.18 21.47
N ALA A 62 23.96 17.11 21.81
CA ALA A 62 24.78 15.90 21.67
C ALA A 62 24.36 14.83 22.69
N GLN A 63 24.04 15.25 23.93
CA GLN A 63 23.54 14.34 24.97
C GLN A 63 22.16 13.78 24.60
N ALA A 64 21.21 14.63 24.15
CA ALA A 64 19.89 14.18 23.72
C ALA A 64 19.93 13.19 22.54
N SER A 65 20.90 13.34 21.62
CA SER A 65 21.09 12.42 20.49
C SER A 65 21.69 11.08 20.93
N ARG A 66 22.57 11.08 21.94
CA ARG A 66 23.11 9.85 22.54
C ARG A 66 22.04 9.13 23.36
N ASP A 67 21.29 9.86 24.18
CA ASP A 67 20.19 9.32 24.98
C ASP A 67 19.09 8.75 24.09
N LEU A 68 18.77 9.40 22.96
CA LEU A 68 17.82 8.90 21.97
C LEU A 68 18.34 7.61 21.29
N ASN A 69 19.61 7.58 20.90
CA ASN A 69 20.21 6.40 20.29
C ASN A 69 20.33 5.23 21.27
N GLU A 70 20.62 5.49 22.54
CA GLU A 70 20.69 4.48 23.60
C GLU A 70 19.29 3.93 23.91
N LEU A 71 18.27 4.80 24.02
CA LEU A 71 16.85 4.40 24.13
C LEU A 71 16.36 3.60 22.91
N ILE A 72 16.75 3.99 21.69
CA ILE A 72 16.40 3.26 20.47
C ILE A 72 17.06 1.87 20.48
N SER A 73 18.33 1.79 20.91
CA SER A 73 19.11 0.54 20.97
C SER A 73 18.58 -0.42 22.02
N GLU A 74 18.28 0.07 23.22
CA GLU A 74 17.72 -0.72 24.32
C GLU A 74 16.31 -1.21 24.00
N ASN A 75 15.46 -0.37 23.38
CA ASN A 75 14.10 -0.76 23.01
C ASN A 75 14.07 -1.73 21.80
N LEU A 76 14.98 -1.58 20.83
CA LEU A 76 15.16 -2.54 19.73
C LEU A 76 15.61 -3.92 20.23
N ALA A 77 16.52 -3.95 21.20
CA ALA A 77 17.02 -5.18 21.80
C ALA A 77 15.97 -5.89 22.68
N LYS A 78 15.06 -5.14 23.29
CA LYS A 78 14.09 -5.67 24.26
C LYS A 78 12.74 -6.08 23.65
N TYR A 79 12.30 -5.45 22.56
CA TYR A 79 10.95 -5.65 22.01
C TYR A 79 10.90 -6.26 20.59
N GLY A 80 12.04 -6.42 19.91
CA GLY A 80 12.00 -6.68 18.47
C GLY A 80 11.30 -5.54 17.73
N ARG A 81 11.05 -5.71 16.41
CA ARG A 81 10.57 -4.68 15.47
C ARG A 81 9.72 -3.59 16.15
N LEU A 82 10.09 -2.32 15.93
CA LEU A 82 9.51 -1.05 16.41
C LEU A 82 8.00 -0.84 16.16
N GLN A 83 7.26 -1.89 15.86
CA GLN A 83 5.92 -1.84 15.29
C GLN A 83 4.84 -1.40 16.27
N ASN A 84 5.07 -1.40 17.60
CA ASN A 84 4.00 -1.18 18.59
C ASN A 84 4.41 -0.33 19.81
N VAL A 85 5.49 0.47 19.74
CA VAL A 85 5.82 1.35 20.88
C VAL A 85 5.08 2.68 20.71
N PRO A 86 4.15 3.07 21.59
CA PRO A 86 3.69 4.45 21.62
C PRO A 86 4.92 5.33 21.81
N SER A 87 5.09 6.34 20.95
CA SER A 87 6.24 7.26 20.89
C SER A 87 7.45 6.87 20.02
N SER A 88 7.40 5.80 19.22
CA SER A 88 8.46 5.55 18.21
C SER A 88 8.12 6.14 16.83
N PHE A 89 9.09 6.80 16.20
CA PHE A 89 9.01 7.27 14.82
C PHE A 89 8.78 6.09 13.86
N SER A 90 7.75 6.17 13.02
CA SER A 90 7.39 5.14 12.04
C SER A 90 7.31 5.73 10.64
N VAL A 91 7.90 5.05 9.65
CA VAL A 91 7.86 5.43 8.24
C VAL A 91 6.97 4.44 7.50
N PHE A 92 5.88 4.94 6.91
CA PHE A 92 4.96 4.20 6.06
C PHE A 92 5.17 4.62 4.60
N ALA A 93 4.64 3.84 3.67
CA ALA A 93 4.66 4.22 2.25
C ALA A 93 3.92 5.54 1.99
N HIS A 94 2.89 5.83 2.79
CA HIS A 94 1.98 6.95 2.61
C HIS A 94 2.31 8.16 3.51
N GLY A 95 3.36 8.07 4.34
CA GLY A 95 3.80 9.17 5.20
C GLY A 95 4.60 8.71 6.41
N ILE A 96 4.91 9.67 7.28
CA ILE A 96 5.70 9.48 8.48
C ILE A 96 4.83 9.78 9.70
N CYS A 97 4.85 8.88 10.69
CA CYS A 97 4.31 9.12 12.02
C CYS A 97 5.44 9.46 12.98
N PRO A 98 5.46 10.66 13.59
CA PRO A 98 6.49 11.06 14.55
C PRO A 98 6.27 10.46 15.96
N GLY A 99 5.51 9.36 16.09
CA GLY A 99 5.13 8.80 17.38
C GLY A 99 4.00 9.56 18.09
N GLY A 100 3.12 10.21 17.31
CA GLY A 100 1.97 10.96 17.85
C GLY A 100 0.90 10.06 18.49
N ASN A 101 0.11 10.62 19.40
CA ASN A 101 -0.97 9.89 20.06
C ASN A 101 -2.23 9.87 19.19
N CYS A 102 -2.63 8.69 18.68
CA CYS A 102 -3.83 8.51 17.87
C CYS A 102 -5.10 9.03 18.56
N ASN A 103 -5.15 9.01 19.91
CA ASN A 103 -6.28 9.54 20.68
C ASN A 103 -6.46 11.06 20.60
N GLN A 104 -5.47 11.79 20.10
CA GLN A 104 -5.50 13.23 19.89
C GLN A 104 -5.24 13.59 18.41
N GLY A 105 -5.26 12.58 17.53
CA GLY A 105 -4.88 12.72 16.12
C GLY A 105 -6.00 13.27 15.25
N GLY A 106 -7.26 13.16 15.66
CA GLY A 106 -8.41 13.51 14.83
C GLY A 106 -8.74 15.00 14.80
N GLU A 107 -9.98 15.29 14.42
CA GLU A 107 -10.47 16.66 14.24
C GLU A 107 -10.54 17.46 15.54
N ARG A 108 -10.42 18.78 15.42
CA ARG A 108 -10.57 19.69 16.55
C ARG A 108 -12.05 19.95 16.84
N LYS A 109 -12.54 19.49 18.00
CA LYS A 109 -13.86 19.85 18.54
C LYS A 109 -13.69 20.82 19.70
N GLY A 110 -13.83 22.11 19.41
CA GLY A 110 -13.61 23.19 20.38
C GLY A 110 -12.13 23.34 20.78
N ARG A 111 -11.79 23.01 22.03
CA ARG A 111 -10.41 23.09 22.56
C ARG A 111 -9.68 21.76 22.57
N VAL A 112 -10.36 20.66 22.27
CA VAL A 112 -9.81 19.31 22.34
C VAL A 112 -9.79 18.68 20.95
N PHE A 113 -8.81 17.81 20.70
CA PHE A 113 -8.74 17.00 19.48
C PHE A 113 -9.37 15.64 19.78
N THR A 114 -10.23 15.17 18.88
CA THR A 114 -10.84 13.86 19.01
C THR A 114 -9.85 12.75 18.64
N PRO A 115 -10.07 11.51 19.08
CA PRO A 115 -9.35 10.36 18.56
C PRO A 115 -9.60 10.18 17.06
N VAL A 116 -8.64 9.59 16.35
CA VAL A 116 -8.92 8.94 15.05
C VAL A 116 -9.69 7.63 15.30
N HIS A 117 -10.47 7.17 14.33
CA HIS A 117 -11.42 6.08 14.53
C HIS A 117 -10.75 4.70 14.77
N ARG A 118 -9.48 4.53 14.38
CA ARG A 118 -8.66 3.35 14.68
C ARG A 118 -7.17 3.69 14.68
N ASP A 119 -6.36 2.81 15.24
CA ASP A 119 -4.91 2.91 15.12
C ASP A 119 -4.49 2.87 13.64
N LYS A 120 -3.53 3.72 13.28
CA LYS A 120 -3.03 3.89 11.90
C LYS A 120 -4.08 4.40 10.88
N ALA A 121 -5.20 4.97 11.33
CA ALA A 121 -6.06 5.84 10.51
C ALA A 121 -5.36 7.19 10.24
N CYS A 122 -4.23 7.14 9.53
CA CYS A 122 -3.34 8.26 9.37
C CYS A 122 -3.92 9.33 8.43
N SER A 123 -4.86 8.99 7.55
CA SER A 123 -5.45 9.90 6.55
C SER A 123 -6.07 11.16 7.15
N ARG A 124 -6.64 11.07 8.36
CA ARG A 124 -7.20 12.20 9.11
C ARG A 124 -6.37 12.60 10.33
N CYS A 125 -5.19 11.99 10.49
CA CYS A 125 -4.34 12.23 11.64
C CYS A 125 -3.49 13.49 11.46
N ARG A 126 -3.69 14.50 12.33
CA ARG A 126 -2.91 15.75 12.33
C ARG A 126 -1.41 15.58 12.54
N PHE A 127 -0.98 14.44 13.08
CA PHE A 127 0.44 14.16 13.35
C PHE A 127 1.15 13.56 12.13
N ARG A 128 0.40 13.10 11.12
CA ARG A 128 0.98 12.51 9.93
C ARG A 128 1.74 13.56 9.13
N LEU A 129 3.01 13.31 8.88
CA LEU A 129 3.81 14.07 7.94
C LEU A 129 3.74 13.38 6.57
N THR A 130 3.24 14.08 5.56
CA THR A 130 3.13 13.56 4.19
C THR A 130 3.27 14.67 3.16
N GLY A 131 3.29 14.33 1.88
CA GLY A 131 3.44 15.28 0.78
C GLY A 131 3.74 14.60 -0.56
N PRO A 132 4.15 15.37 -1.59
CA PRO A 132 4.37 14.86 -2.95
C PRO A 132 5.37 13.69 -3.04
N ALA A 133 6.34 13.61 -2.13
CA ALA A 133 7.29 12.50 -2.08
C ALA A 133 6.64 11.14 -1.75
N PHE A 134 5.47 11.14 -1.11
CA PHE A 134 4.74 9.93 -0.71
C PHE A 134 3.61 9.57 -1.68
N LEU A 135 3.50 10.26 -2.82
CA LEU A 135 2.32 10.19 -3.70
C LEU A 135 1.95 8.77 -4.13
N ALA A 136 2.93 7.94 -4.49
CA ALA A 136 2.69 6.53 -4.83
C ALA A 136 2.10 5.74 -3.66
N GLY A 137 2.59 5.98 -2.43
CA GLY A 137 2.05 5.35 -1.23
C GLY A 137 0.69 5.92 -0.81
N LEU A 138 0.44 7.22 -1.04
CA LEU A 138 -0.88 7.82 -0.85
C LEU A 138 -1.92 7.13 -1.75
N THR A 139 -1.60 6.95 -3.03
CA THR A 139 -2.47 6.23 -3.97
C THR A 139 -2.68 4.78 -3.56
N MET A 140 -1.62 4.09 -3.11
CA MET A 140 -1.73 2.72 -2.59
C MET A 140 -2.65 2.65 -1.36
N ASN A 141 -2.50 3.58 -0.40
CA ASN A 141 -3.33 3.64 0.79
C ASN A 141 -4.80 3.92 0.44
N ALA A 142 -5.07 4.82 -0.51
CA ALA A 142 -6.43 5.06 -1.00
C ALA A 142 -7.06 3.79 -1.64
N ASN A 143 -6.28 2.99 -2.36
CA ASN A 143 -6.73 1.71 -2.90
C ASN A 143 -7.01 0.67 -1.79
N ILE A 144 -6.16 0.63 -0.76
CA ILE A 144 -6.38 -0.23 0.41
C ILE A 144 -7.70 0.14 1.10
N LEU A 145 -7.96 1.44 1.33
CA LEU A 145 -9.20 1.91 1.94
C LEU A 145 -10.45 1.50 1.14
N ILE A 146 -10.43 1.60 -0.19
CA ILE A 146 -11.55 1.11 -1.03
C ILE A 146 -11.72 -0.39 -0.93
N SER A 147 -10.63 -1.15 -0.85
CA SER A 147 -10.68 -2.60 -0.63
C SER A 147 -11.36 -2.94 0.69
N GLU A 148 -11.02 -2.23 1.76
CA GLU A 148 -11.64 -2.40 3.08
C GLU A 148 -13.12 -2.01 3.09
N ILE A 149 -13.48 -0.89 2.43
CA ILE A 149 -14.89 -0.48 2.24
C ILE A 149 -15.68 -1.58 1.53
N SER A 150 -15.10 -2.16 0.48
CA SER A 150 -15.73 -3.25 -0.28
C SER A 150 -15.94 -4.49 0.58
N ALA A 151 -14.94 -4.85 1.40
CA ALA A 151 -15.04 -5.97 2.32
C ALA A 151 -16.09 -5.74 3.43
N SER A 152 -16.20 -4.52 3.97
CA SER A 152 -17.24 -4.16 4.94
C SER A 152 -18.64 -4.23 4.31
N ALA A 153 -18.80 -3.77 3.07
CA ALA A 153 -20.07 -3.88 2.35
C ALA A 153 -20.49 -5.34 2.11
N GLU A 154 -19.55 -6.24 1.81
CA GLU A 154 -19.83 -7.67 1.70
C GLU A 154 -20.22 -8.28 3.05
N LYS A 155 -19.53 -7.89 4.13
CA LYS A 155 -19.87 -8.34 5.48
C LYS A 155 -21.28 -7.91 5.89
N GLU A 156 -21.68 -6.68 5.56
CA GLU A 156 -23.06 -6.22 5.77
C GLU A 156 -24.06 -7.09 4.98
N ARG A 157 -23.80 -7.37 3.70
CA ARG A 157 -24.69 -8.23 2.90
C ARG A 157 -24.86 -9.62 3.52
N ASN A 158 -23.78 -10.19 4.06
CA ASN A 158 -23.84 -11.49 4.72
C ASN A 158 -24.64 -11.42 6.02
N LEU A 159 -24.42 -10.39 6.85
CA LEU A 159 -25.23 -10.16 8.06
C LEU A 159 -26.71 -9.95 7.73
N ASN A 160 -27.05 -9.23 6.66
CA ASN A 160 -28.43 -9.05 6.23
C ASN A 160 -29.07 -10.36 5.76
N LYS A 161 -28.30 -11.26 5.12
CA LYS A 161 -28.80 -12.62 4.81
C LYS A 161 -29.06 -13.42 6.07
N GLU A 162 -28.14 -13.39 7.05
CA GLU A 162 -28.33 -14.04 8.34
C GLU A 162 -29.57 -13.49 9.08
N ILE A 163 -29.83 -12.18 9.00
CA ILE A 163 -31.05 -11.57 9.56
C ILE A 163 -32.29 -12.18 8.91
N LEU A 164 -32.36 -12.23 7.58
CA LEU A 164 -33.50 -12.82 6.87
C LEU A 164 -33.71 -14.29 7.26
N GLU A 165 -32.64 -15.08 7.36
CA GLU A 165 -32.71 -16.49 7.80
C GLU A 165 -33.20 -16.62 9.24
N HIS A 166 -32.81 -15.70 10.12
CA HIS A 166 -33.28 -15.65 11.51
C HIS A 166 -34.75 -15.19 11.62
N GLU A 167 -35.18 -14.24 10.78
CA GLU A 167 -36.58 -13.82 10.68
C GLU A 167 -37.48 -14.96 10.20
N ASP A 168 -37.05 -15.70 9.16
CA ASP A 168 -37.74 -16.88 8.65
C ASP A 168 -37.83 -18.01 9.70
N ALA A 169 -36.87 -18.07 10.63
CA ALA A 169 -36.80 -19.06 11.71
C ALA A 169 -37.40 -18.58 13.05
N ASP A 170 -38.06 -17.41 13.09
CA ASP A 170 -38.59 -16.78 14.32
C ASP A 170 -37.54 -16.63 15.45
N MET A 171 -36.27 -16.43 15.09
CA MET A 171 -35.16 -16.23 16.03
C MET A 171 -34.89 -14.73 16.26
N PRO A 172 -34.36 -14.33 17.43
CA PRO A 172 -34.08 -12.93 17.71
C PRO A 172 -32.96 -12.36 16.81
N THR A 173 -33.24 -11.22 16.16
CA THR A 173 -32.35 -10.53 15.20
C THR A 173 -31.57 -9.35 15.79
N THR A 174 -31.93 -8.88 16.98
CA THR A 174 -31.44 -7.62 17.57
C THR A 174 -29.91 -7.51 17.66
N ILE A 175 -29.22 -8.63 17.91
CA ILE A 175 -27.75 -8.69 17.94
C ILE A 175 -27.17 -8.50 16.53
N LEU A 176 -27.78 -9.10 15.52
CA LEU A 176 -27.35 -8.99 14.12
C LEU A 176 -27.57 -7.56 13.60
N GLU A 177 -28.72 -6.96 13.90
CA GLU A 177 -29.01 -5.55 13.57
C GLU A 177 -27.99 -4.61 14.21
N THR A 178 -27.60 -4.86 15.46
CA THR A 178 -26.56 -4.07 16.14
C THR A 178 -25.21 -4.21 15.43
N ARG A 179 -24.85 -5.42 14.97
CA ARG A 179 -23.62 -5.65 14.20
C ARG A 179 -23.66 -4.95 12.84
N VAL A 180 -24.80 -4.98 12.15
CA VAL A 180 -24.99 -4.24 10.88
C VAL A 180 -24.76 -2.74 11.10
N ASN A 181 -25.37 -2.17 12.14
CA ASN A 181 -25.18 -0.75 12.47
C ASN A 181 -23.72 -0.41 12.81
N GLN A 182 -23.00 -1.32 13.49
CA GLN A 182 -21.57 -1.16 13.75
C GLN A 182 -20.74 -1.18 12.46
N GLU A 183 -21.05 -2.09 11.52
CA GLU A 183 -20.38 -2.16 10.22
C GLU A 183 -20.64 -0.93 9.36
N ILE A 184 -21.87 -0.41 9.35
CA ILE A 184 -22.22 0.83 8.65
C ILE A 184 -21.41 2.00 9.23
N SER A 185 -21.41 2.17 10.56
CA SER A 185 -20.65 3.24 11.21
C SER A 185 -19.14 3.13 10.96
N PHE A 186 -18.60 1.91 10.94
CA PHE A 186 -17.19 1.68 10.62
C PHE A 186 -16.88 2.06 9.17
N ARG A 187 -17.76 1.67 8.23
CA ARG A 187 -17.60 2.01 6.81
C ARG A 187 -17.70 3.51 6.54
N ASP A 188 -18.55 4.24 7.26
CA ASP A 188 -18.64 5.69 7.16
C ASP A 188 -17.31 6.37 7.55
N GLU A 189 -16.64 5.86 8.59
CA GLU A 189 -15.30 6.33 8.97
C GLU A 189 -14.24 5.98 7.92
N LEU A 190 -14.31 4.79 7.30
CA LEU A 190 -13.43 4.43 6.19
C LEU A 190 -13.62 5.34 4.96
N TRP A 191 -14.86 5.70 4.65
CA TRP A 191 -15.16 6.66 3.58
C TRP A 191 -14.60 8.04 3.88
N ALA A 192 -14.70 8.50 5.13
CA ALA A 192 -14.09 9.76 5.56
C ALA A 192 -12.56 9.73 5.42
N ASP A 193 -11.92 8.63 5.82
CA ASP A 193 -10.47 8.43 5.63
C ASP A 193 -10.08 8.43 4.15
N TRP A 194 -10.85 7.75 3.30
CA TRP A 194 -10.60 7.71 1.87
C TRP A 194 -10.73 9.10 1.23
N ALA A 195 -11.77 9.84 1.57
CA ALA A 195 -11.99 11.20 1.07
C ALA A 195 -10.85 12.15 1.47
N ALA A 196 -10.36 12.06 2.71
CA ALA A 196 -9.21 12.83 3.18
C ALA A 196 -7.93 12.46 2.43
N GLU A 197 -7.70 11.17 2.17
CA GLU A 197 -6.54 10.69 1.42
C GLU A 197 -6.56 11.18 -0.03
N VAL A 198 -7.71 11.09 -0.72
CA VAL A 198 -7.88 11.58 -2.09
C VAL A 198 -7.68 13.09 -2.19
N THR A 199 -8.19 13.85 -1.23
CA THR A 199 -7.96 15.30 -1.16
C THR A 199 -6.46 15.59 -1.04
N THR A 200 -5.75 14.85 -0.18
CA THR A 200 -4.29 14.98 -0.01
C THR A 200 -3.54 14.63 -1.31
N ILE A 201 -3.97 13.59 -2.04
CA ILE A 201 -3.41 13.23 -3.35
C ILE A 201 -3.58 14.39 -4.35
N GLN A 202 -4.78 14.96 -4.44
CA GLN A 202 -5.07 16.08 -5.34
C GLN A 202 -4.20 17.30 -5.00
N GLU A 203 -4.07 17.65 -3.72
CA GLU A 203 -3.19 18.72 -3.26
C GLU A 203 -1.72 18.46 -3.58
N CYS A 204 -1.26 17.22 -3.47
CA CYS A 204 0.12 16.86 -3.83
C CYS A 204 0.36 17.04 -5.33
N ILE A 205 -0.63 16.69 -6.15
CA ILE A 205 -0.56 16.85 -7.61
C ILE A 205 -0.57 18.32 -8.00
N THR A 206 -1.42 19.16 -7.39
CA THR A 206 -1.43 20.61 -7.67
C THR A 206 -0.11 21.25 -7.25
N LYS A 207 0.40 20.97 -6.04
CA LYS A 207 1.70 21.47 -5.56
C LYS A 207 2.86 21.05 -6.46
N THR A 208 2.80 19.84 -7.02
CA THR A 208 3.82 19.36 -7.96
C THR A 208 3.74 20.11 -9.29
N LYS A 209 2.53 20.39 -9.80
CA LYS A 209 2.32 21.18 -11.03
C LYS A 209 2.76 22.64 -10.86
N GLU A 210 2.45 23.28 -9.73
CA GLU A 210 2.84 24.67 -9.43
C GLU A 210 4.36 24.81 -9.24
N SER A 211 5.01 23.82 -8.62
CA SER A 211 6.48 23.78 -8.49
C SER A 211 7.21 23.57 -9.82
N CYS A 212 6.51 23.19 -10.90
CA CYS A 212 7.08 23.15 -12.25
C CYS A 212 7.36 24.55 -12.82
N GLU A 213 6.74 25.61 -12.30
CA GLU A 213 6.87 26.97 -12.84
C GLU A 213 7.96 27.81 -12.16
N GLY A 214 8.49 27.35 -11.01
CA GLY A 214 9.53 28.09 -10.25
C GLY A 214 10.54 27.17 -9.57
N SER A 215 11.82 27.29 -9.96
CA SER A 215 13.02 26.84 -9.23
C SER A 215 12.90 25.51 -8.44
N SER A 216 13.20 24.41 -9.14
CA SER A 216 13.23 23.03 -8.64
C SER A 216 14.06 22.84 -7.37
N THR A 217 13.37 22.51 -6.26
CA THR A 217 13.96 21.95 -5.03
C THR A 217 13.45 20.55 -4.71
N LEU A 218 12.57 19.98 -5.55
CA LEU A 218 12.09 18.61 -5.39
C LEU A 218 12.86 17.66 -6.33
N PRO A 219 13.36 16.51 -5.83
CA PRO A 219 14.19 15.59 -6.60
C PRO A 219 13.39 14.66 -7.53
N ILE A 220 12.25 15.11 -8.07
CA ILE A 220 11.40 14.32 -8.97
C ILE A 220 11.47 14.97 -10.35
N GLU A 221 12.06 14.28 -11.33
CA GLU A 221 12.08 14.72 -12.72
C GLU A 221 10.64 14.82 -13.28
N HIS A 222 10.40 15.92 -13.98
CA HIS A 222 9.08 16.39 -14.38
C HIS A 222 8.47 15.52 -15.48
N VAL A 223 7.53 14.65 -15.07
CA VAL A 223 6.58 13.96 -15.95
C VAL A 223 5.19 14.54 -15.67
N SER A 224 4.35 14.69 -16.70
CA SER A 224 2.97 15.14 -16.55
C SER A 224 2.19 14.16 -15.67
N ILE A 225 1.98 14.52 -14.41
CA ILE A 225 1.28 13.68 -13.44
C ILE A 225 -0.24 13.77 -13.67
N GLY A 226 -0.83 12.62 -14.00
CA GLY A 226 -2.27 12.41 -14.13
C GLY A 226 -2.88 11.72 -12.90
N PHE A 227 -4.09 12.13 -12.53
CA PHE A 227 -4.94 11.44 -11.55
C PHE A 227 -6.18 10.94 -12.29
N SER A 228 -6.40 9.62 -12.29
CA SER A 228 -7.58 9.01 -12.88
C SER A 228 -8.24 8.04 -11.89
N LEU A 229 -9.56 8.09 -11.85
CA LEU A 229 -10.39 7.14 -11.11
C LEU A 229 -10.98 6.17 -12.12
N THR A 230 -10.69 4.88 -11.97
CA THR A 230 -11.25 3.86 -12.87
C THR A 230 -12.03 2.84 -12.05
N GLU A 231 -13.20 2.47 -12.54
CA GLU A 231 -13.94 1.36 -11.97
C GLU A 231 -13.39 0.05 -12.54
N LYS A 232 -12.98 -0.84 -11.64
CA LYS A 232 -12.39 -2.14 -11.94
C LYS A 232 -12.90 -3.17 -10.95
N HIS A 233 -12.85 -4.42 -11.36
CA HIS A 233 -13.22 -5.58 -10.57
C HIS A 233 -12.34 -5.69 -9.32
N HIS A 234 -12.89 -6.29 -8.25
CA HIS A 234 -12.21 -6.42 -6.96
C HIS A 234 -10.87 -7.17 -7.07
N LEU A 235 -10.80 -8.24 -7.86
CA LEU A 235 -9.57 -9.00 -8.11
C LEU A 235 -8.45 -8.12 -8.68
N SER A 236 -8.77 -7.28 -9.66
CA SER A 236 -7.82 -6.39 -10.33
C SER A 236 -7.27 -5.34 -9.38
N MET A 237 -8.13 -4.82 -8.50
CA MET A 237 -7.73 -3.94 -7.40
C MET A 237 -6.77 -4.64 -6.42
N LEU A 238 -7.12 -5.84 -5.95
CA LEU A 238 -6.27 -6.60 -5.03
C LEU A 238 -4.91 -6.92 -5.65
N HIS A 239 -4.89 -7.31 -6.93
CA HIS A 239 -3.65 -7.56 -7.66
C HIS A 239 -2.80 -6.29 -7.77
N THR A 240 -3.40 -5.16 -8.14
CA THR A 240 -2.70 -3.86 -8.22
C THR A 240 -2.07 -3.47 -6.86
N ILE A 241 -2.79 -3.67 -5.75
CA ILE A 241 -2.25 -3.41 -4.40
C ILE A 241 -1.05 -4.32 -4.11
N CYS A 242 -1.16 -5.63 -4.40
CA CYS A 242 -0.08 -6.58 -4.23
C CYS A 242 1.15 -6.24 -5.07
N GLN A 243 0.98 -5.76 -6.30
CA GLN A 243 2.08 -5.32 -7.16
C GLN A 243 2.75 -4.06 -6.64
N ASN A 244 1.95 -3.02 -6.32
CA ASN A 244 2.45 -1.78 -5.77
C ASN A 244 3.20 -2.02 -4.45
N SER A 245 2.78 -3.02 -3.67
CA SER A 245 3.46 -3.38 -2.42
C SER A 245 4.90 -3.89 -2.60
N LYS A 246 5.22 -4.43 -3.77
CA LYS A 246 6.57 -4.91 -4.11
C LYS A 246 7.46 -3.79 -4.63
N ILE A 247 6.84 -2.80 -5.28
CA ILE A 247 7.53 -1.67 -5.91
C ILE A 247 7.86 -0.60 -4.86
N ILE A 248 6.90 -0.28 -3.98
CA ILE A 248 7.03 0.80 -3.01
C ILE A 248 7.75 0.30 -1.76
N LEU A 249 8.91 0.88 -1.44
CA LEU A 249 9.68 0.52 -0.25
C LEU A 249 8.85 0.75 1.03
N GLY A 250 8.91 -0.20 1.98
CA GLY A 250 8.18 -0.15 3.25
C GLY A 250 6.69 -0.49 3.16
N SER A 251 6.09 -0.47 1.97
CA SER A 251 4.65 -0.70 1.77
C SER A 251 4.17 -2.12 2.08
N SER A 252 5.06 -3.12 2.04
CA SER A 252 4.75 -4.48 2.50
C SER A 252 4.24 -4.54 3.95
N MET A 253 4.56 -3.53 4.77
CA MET A 253 4.09 -3.41 6.15
C MET A 253 2.71 -2.74 6.27
N ASP A 254 2.27 -2.04 5.21
CA ASP A 254 1.01 -1.31 5.15
C ASP A 254 -0.12 -2.15 4.53
N VAL A 255 0.21 -3.27 3.88
CA VAL A 255 -0.78 -4.18 3.29
C VAL A 255 -1.56 -4.90 4.41
N PRO A 256 -2.91 -4.88 4.39
CA PRO A 256 -3.71 -5.64 5.34
C PRO A 256 -3.41 -7.14 5.31
N THR A 257 -3.43 -7.76 6.48
CA THR A 257 -3.28 -9.22 6.61
C THR A 257 -4.41 -9.95 5.88
N GLY A 258 -4.09 -11.01 5.14
CA GLY A 258 -5.09 -11.77 4.39
C GLY A 258 -5.36 -11.25 2.98
N LEU A 259 -4.83 -10.07 2.60
CA LEU A 259 -5.09 -9.48 1.29
C LEU A 259 -4.47 -10.31 0.16
N LYS A 260 -3.22 -10.76 0.35
CA LYS A 260 -2.53 -11.62 -0.63
C LYS A 260 -3.22 -12.97 -0.76
N GLU A 261 -3.62 -13.55 0.37
CA GLU A 261 -4.32 -14.82 0.44
C GLU A 261 -5.67 -14.76 -0.26
N ARG A 262 -6.42 -13.66 -0.07
CA ARG A 262 -7.70 -13.44 -0.74
C ARG A 262 -7.55 -13.31 -2.25
N ARG A 263 -6.54 -12.57 -2.72
CA ARG A 263 -6.18 -12.50 -4.14
C ARG A 263 -5.85 -13.88 -4.69
N ASP A 264 -4.98 -14.61 -4.01
CA ASP A 264 -4.50 -15.93 -4.44
C ASP A 264 -5.64 -16.94 -4.49
N SER A 265 -6.60 -16.87 -3.56
CA SER A 265 -7.83 -17.68 -3.57
C SER A 265 -8.67 -17.41 -4.82
N MET A 266 -8.94 -16.14 -5.14
CA MET A 266 -9.73 -15.78 -6.33
C MET A 266 -9.04 -16.23 -7.62
N LEU A 267 -7.71 -16.10 -7.71
CA LEU A 267 -6.95 -16.59 -8.86
C LEU A 267 -6.98 -18.13 -8.95
N PHE A 268 -6.93 -18.81 -7.81
CA PHE A 268 -7.04 -20.26 -7.75
C PHE A 268 -8.41 -20.73 -8.25
N ASP A 269 -9.50 -20.07 -7.85
CA ASP A 269 -10.86 -20.40 -8.29
C ASP A 269 -11.00 -20.26 -9.82
N ILE A 270 -10.43 -19.21 -10.42
CA ILE A 270 -10.38 -19.04 -11.88
C ILE A 270 -9.64 -20.22 -12.53
N VAL A 271 -8.50 -20.63 -11.97
CA VAL A 271 -7.70 -21.72 -12.53
C VAL A 271 -8.39 -23.08 -12.37
N ALA A 272 -9.09 -23.29 -11.25
CA ALA A 272 -9.88 -24.49 -11.01
C ALA A 272 -11.05 -24.62 -12.00
N ASN A 273 -11.76 -23.52 -12.28
CA ASN A 273 -12.81 -23.50 -13.30
C ASN A 273 -12.29 -23.79 -14.73
N ASN A 274 -10.99 -23.63 -14.95
CA ASN A 274 -10.31 -23.89 -16.21
C ASN A 274 -9.56 -25.24 -16.23
N ASN A 275 -9.78 -26.13 -15.25
CA ASN A 275 -9.17 -27.45 -15.12
C ASN A 275 -7.63 -27.44 -15.07
N ALA A 276 -7.03 -26.37 -14.56
CA ALA A 276 -5.58 -26.22 -14.45
C ALA A 276 -5.07 -26.20 -12.99
N GLU A 277 -5.92 -26.59 -12.03
CA GLU A 277 -5.56 -26.59 -10.59
C GLU A 277 -4.39 -27.52 -10.27
N THR A 278 -4.29 -28.65 -10.97
CA THR A 278 -3.23 -29.65 -10.77
C THR A 278 -1.85 -29.08 -11.06
N TYR A 279 -1.74 -28.12 -11.99
CA TYR A 279 -0.49 -27.45 -12.30
C TYR A 279 -0.02 -26.58 -11.13
N LEU A 280 -0.90 -25.75 -10.57
CA LEU A 280 -0.54 -24.83 -9.48
C LEU A 280 -0.17 -25.55 -8.18
N VAL A 281 -0.80 -26.69 -7.89
CA VAL A 281 -0.51 -27.49 -6.69
C VAL A 281 0.86 -28.15 -6.77
N ARG A 282 1.34 -28.47 -7.97
CA ARG A 282 2.65 -29.12 -8.20
C ARG A 282 3.83 -28.15 -8.14
N LEU A 283 3.60 -26.85 -8.31
CA LEU A 283 4.66 -25.84 -8.27
C LEU A 283 5.19 -25.60 -6.85
N ASP A 284 6.49 -25.33 -6.74
CA ASP A 284 7.08 -24.86 -5.48
C ASP A 284 6.46 -23.51 -5.07
N LYS A 285 6.48 -23.19 -3.77
CA LYS A 285 5.87 -21.97 -3.22
C LYS A 285 6.33 -20.71 -3.96
N LYS A 286 7.62 -20.58 -4.29
CA LYS A 286 8.14 -19.39 -4.99
C LYS A 286 7.69 -19.32 -6.45
N GLU A 287 7.59 -20.46 -7.11
CA GLU A 287 7.16 -20.54 -8.51
C GLU A 287 5.66 -20.31 -8.63
N ARG A 288 4.88 -20.83 -7.68
CA ARG A 288 3.44 -20.58 -7.57
C ARG A 288 3.13 -19.10 -7.36
N GLU A 289 3.89 -18.41 -6.50
CA GLU A 289 3.72 -16.96 -6.33
C GLU A 289 3.97 -16.19 -7.63
N LYS A 290 5.03 -16.52 -8.38
CA LYS A 290 5.29 -15.92 -9.69
C LYS A 290 4.20 -16.25 -10.72
N ALA A 291 3.66 -17.47 -10.69
CA ALA A 291 2.58 -17.88 -11.56
C ALA A 291 1.29 -17.09 -11.27
N PHE A 292 0.94 -16.90 -9.99
CA PHE A 292 -0.20 -16.06 -9.61
C PHE A 292 0.00 -14.60 -10.00
N ASP A 293 1.20 -14.06 -9.83
CA ASP A 293 1.48 -12.70 -10.26
C ASP A 293 1.31 -12.52 -11.78
N ALA A 294 1.87 -13.45 -12.57
CA ALA A 294 1.74 -13.42 -14.02
C ALA A 294 0.29 -13.62 -14.49
N LEU A 295 -0.47 -14.49 -13.81
CA LEU A 295 -1.89 -14.68 -14.09
C LEU A 295 -2.70 -13.41 -13.80
N GLY A 296 -2.44 -12.77 -12.66
CA GLY A 296 -3.07 -11.49 -12.32
C GLY A 296 -2.75 -10.39 -13.33
N ASP A 297 -1.52 -10.34 -13.84
CA ASP A 297 -1.11 -9.38 -14.88
C ASP A 297 -1.90 -9.58 -16.17
N MET A 298 -2.00 -10.84 -16.61
CA MET A 298 -2.77 -11.18 -17.80
C MET A 298 -4.26 -10.83 -17.64
N ILE A 299 -4.86 -11.11 -16.48
CA ILE A 299 -6.27 -10.79 -16.21
C ILE A 299 -6.48 -9.28 -16.23
N ASN A 300 -5.58 -8.50 -15.61
CA ASN A 300 -5.67 -7.04 -15.63
C ASN A 300 -5.51 -6.47 -17.03
N GLU A 301 -4.64 -7.03 -17.87
CA GLU A 301 -4.53 -6.65 -19.27
C GLU A 301 -5.78 -6.94 -20.08
N LEU A 302 -6.44 -8.08 -19.81
CA LEU A 302 -7.69 -8.45 -20.46
C LEU A 302 -8.81 -7.49 -20.05
N GLU A 303 -8.94 -7.20 -18.75
CA GLU A 303 -9.91 -6.26 -18.22
C GLU A 303 -9.82 -4.89 -18.91
N ASN A 304 -8.60 -4.37 -19.11
CA ASN A 304 -8.38 -3.10 -19.79
C ASN A 304 -8.73 -3.11 -21.29
N LYS A 305 -8.72 -4.28 -21.94
CA LYS A 305 -9.01 -4.44 -23.38
C LYS A 305 -10.50 -4.63 -23.65
N THR A 306 -11.26 -5.13 -22.68
CA THR A 306 -12.70 -5.41 -22.82
C THR A 306 -13.55 -4.27 -22.24
N PRO A 307 -14.56 -3.76 -22.97
CA PRO A 307 -15.44 -2.69 -22.48
C PRO A 307 -16.35 -3.11 -21.30
N GLU A 308 -16.55 -4.42 -21.09
CA GLU A 308 -17.26 -5.02 -19.94
C GLU A 308 -16.30 -5.80 -19.03
N GLY A 309 -15.08 -5.27 -18.81
CA GLY A 309 -14.01 -6.02 -18.16
C GLY A 309 -14.34 -6.55 -16.75
N ALA A 310 -15.16 -5.82 -15.97
CA ALA A 310 -15.55 -6.27 -14.64
C ALA A 310 -16.50 -7.48 -14.68
N ASP A 311 -17.52 -7.43 -15.55
CA ASP A 311 -18.47 -8.53 -15.73
C ASP A 311 -17.79 -9.77 -16.33
N PHE A 312 -16.79 -9.58 -17.18
CA PHE A 312 -15.97 -10.66 -17.71
C PHE A 312 -15.24 -11.42 -16.60
N ILE A 313 -14.62 -10.72 -15.65
CA ILE A 313 -13.93 -11.37 -14.53
C ILE A 313 -14.93 -12.10 -13.62
N ASP A 314 -16.12 -11.53 -13.38
CA ASP A 314 -17.18 -12.22 -12.62
C ASP A 314 -17.65 -13.51 -13.30
N ARG A 315 -17.76 -13.52 -14.64
CA ARG A 315 -18.07 -14.73 -15.41
C ARG A 315 -16.95 -15.77 -15.36
N LEU A 316 -15.68 -15.35 -15.36
CA LEU A 316 -14.54 -16.25 -15.14
C LEU A 316 -14.56 -16.88 -13.75
N LEU A 317 -14.88 -16.11 -12.71
CA LEU A 317 -14.96 -16.59 -11.33
C LEU A 317 -16.11 -17.58 -11.12
N LYS A 318 -17.24 -17.39 -11.82
CA LYS A 318 -18.38 -18.32 -11.79
C LYS A 318 -18.18 -19.56 -12.66
N GLY A 319 -17.22 -19.52 -13.58
CA GLY A 319 -16.94 -20.60 -14.54
C GLY A 319 -17.87 -20.59 -15.77
N ASP A 320 -18.64 -19.50 -15.96
CA ASP A 320 -19.52 -19.32 -17.12
C ASP A 320 -18.72 -19.06 -18.40
N GLU A 321 -17.54 -18.44 -18.27
CA GLU A 321 -16.59 -18.24 -19.35
C GLU A 321 -15.24 -18.88 -18.99
N LYS A 322 -14.58 -19.45 -20.00
CA LYS A 322 -13.23 -20.01 -19.87
C LYS A 322 -12.18 -19.00 -20.33
N LEU A 323 -10.98 -19.10 -19.77
CA LEU A 323 -9.85 -18.32 -20.23
C LEU A 323 -9.59 -18.62 -21.72
N PRO A 324 -9.26 -17.60 -22.54
CA PRO A 324 -8.96 -17.79 -23.95
C PRO A 324 -7.91 -18.90 -24.15
N PRO A 325 -8.11 -19.84 -25.10
CA PRO A 325 -7.18 -20.93 -25.36
C PRO A 325 -5.82 -20.48 -25.92
N SER A 326 -5.66 -19.20 -26.28
CA SER A 326 -4.38 -18.56 -26.62
C SER A 326 -3.54 -18.18 -25.39
N LEU A 327 -4.14 -18.17 -24.19
CA LEU A 327 -3.49 -17.80 -22.91
C LEU A 327 -3.24 -19.02 -22.02
N LEU A 328 -3.97 -20.11 -22.24
CA LEU A 328 -3.70 -21.44 -21.70
C LEU A 328 -2.46 -22.19 -22.24
N PRO A 329 -1.87 -21.91 -23.44
CA PRO A 329 -0.75 -22.69 -23.96
C PRO A 329 0.49 -22.61 -23.09
N SER A 330 0.73 -21.49 -22.40
CA SER A 330 1.88 -21.36 -21.48
C SER A 330 1.73 -22.19 -20.19
N LEU A 331 0.50 -22.53 -19.80
CA LEU A 331 0.19 -23.37 -18.64
C LEU A 331 0.13 -24.85 -19.04
N THR A 332 -0.45 -25.18 -20.21
CA THR A 332 -0.59 -26.55 -20.72
C THR A 332 0.64 -27.08 -21.45
N GLN A 333 1.39 -26.27 -22.21
CA GLN A 333 2.67 -26.70 -22.80
C GLN A 333 3.73 -26.97 -21.73
N ARG A 334 3.77 -26.19 -20.64
CA ARG A 334 4.66 -26.48 -19.50
C ARG A 334 4.24 -27.72 -18.71
N GLN A 335 2.96 -28.05 -18.72
CA GLN A 335 2.44 -29.30 -18.15
C GLN A 335 2.91 -30.51 -18.98
N ALA A 336 2.87 -30.40 -20.31
CA ALA A 336 3.40 -31.43 -21.22
C ALA A 336 4.93 -31.53 -21.17
N ASP A 337 5.66 -30.42 -21.08
CA ASP A 337 7.13 -30.41 -20.98
C ASP A 337 7.64 -31.03 -19.67
N LEU A 338 6.87 -30.97 -18.57
CA LEU A 338 7.20 -31.60 -17.29
C LEU A 338 6.84 -33.09 -17.21
N GLU A 339 5.89 -33.56 -18.03
CA GLU A 339 5.59 -34.99 -18.16
C GLU A 339 6.69 -35.74 -18.94
N VAL A 340 7.40 -35.05 -19.83
CA VAL A 340 8.55 -35.60 -20.59
C VAL A 340 9.82 -35.79 -19.73
N PHE A 341 9.91 -35.17 -18.56
CA PHE A 341 11.05 -35.36 -17.63
C PHE A 341 10.91 -36.57 -16.69
N ASN A 342 9.83 -37.35 -16.81
CA ASN A 342 9.58 -38.55 -15.99
C ASN A 342 9.57 -39.87 -16.79
N ASP A 343 10.05 -39.87 -18.04
CA ASP A 343 10.35 -41.10 -18.80
C ASP A 343 11.86 -41.35 -18.92
#